data_AF-A0A813E4K4-F1
#
_entry.id   AF-A0A813E4K4-F1
#
_cell.length_a   1.000
_cell.length_b   1.000
_cell.length_c   1.000
_cell.angle_alpha   90.00
_cell.angle_beta   90.00
_cell.angle_gamma   90.00
#
_symmetry.space_group_name_H-M   'P 1'
#
loop_
_entity.id
_entity.type
_entity.pdbx_description
1 polymer ?
#
loop_
_entity_poly.entity_id
_entity_poly.type
_entity_poly.pdbx_seq_one_letter_code
_entity_poly.pdbx_strand_id
1 'polypeptide(L)'
;AWSLRWSSLRIPREAVEELRMASPQRRPKIRPGPHVTWEKLKPFKEMFKDPAPKSPEDLEQEKHLQIMRTFTKDGLWEEAVAHLKVMEAEGVPRVLAVWKFAVKACSQAGQWQEATRLLNAMFDAKERVAPDHSCFHAAMDACEVEGKMQPEALLHPRELLKQMQLRGLMPTAFSYAKVLKMFMDSGNRKEAEALYAEVTRQGLLSVWHNGGNILDLQDVDIAVAQVVIRFAVEERASNIARARAGRGGFVVITGKSSKSEAHKQHAVIRIMKEEYGLKVRVDPAKFGRLRVRTEELERLGKERLAKEEAR
;
A
#
# COMPACT_ATOMS: atom_id res chain seq x y z
N ALA A 1 1.76 -10.82 30.53
CA ALA A 1 0.74 -10.54 31.56
C ALA A 1 -0.38 -9.70 30.95
N TRP A 2 -1.41 -10.33 30.40
CA TRP A 2 -2.63 -9.66 29.91
C TRP A 2 -3.83 -10.43 30.45
N SER A 3 -4.12 -10.23 31.75
CA SER A 3 -5.36 -10.67 32.39
C SER A 3 -6.30 -9.47 32.50
N LEU A 4 -7.06 -9.20 31.44
CA LEU A 4 -8.23 -8.33 31.55
C LEU A 4 -9.34 -9.13 32.24
N ARG A 5 -9.87 -8.58 33.34
CA ARG A 5 -10.95 -9.15 34.15
C ARG A 5 -12.26 -9.20 33.35
N TRP A 6 -12.69 -10.38 32.96
CA TRP A 6 -14.03 -10.67 32.40
C TRP A 6 -15.07 -10.88 33.51
N SER A 7 -15.14 -10.02 34.53
CA SER A 7 -15.95 -10.29 35.73
C SER A 7 -17.28 -9.55 35.83
N SER A 8 -17.71 -8.79 34.81
CA SER A 8 -18.97 -8.02 34.88
C SER A 8 -19.98 -8.28 33.75
N LEU A 9 -19.66 -9.14 32.77
CA LEU A 9 -20.61 -9.58 31.75
C LEU A 9 -20.97 -11.06 31.98
N ARG A 10 -22.20 -11.33 32.44
CA ARG A 10 -22.77 -12.69 32.42
C ARG A 10 -23.07 -13.09 30.97
N ILE A 11 -22.05 -13.57 30.28
CA ILE A 11 -22.24 -14.21 28.98
C ILE A 11 -22.76 -15.63 29.25
N PRO A 12 -23.88 -16.05 28.63
CA PRO A 12 -24.37 -17.43 28.74
C PRO A 12 -23.28 -18.42 28.34
N ARG A 13 -23.10 -19.51 29.10
CA ARG A 13 -22.05 -20.52 28.84
C ARG A 13 -22.05 -21.04 27.40
N GLU A 14 -23.23 -21.13 26.80
CA GLU A 14 -23.45 -21.55 25.41
C GLU A 14 -22.74 -20.64 24.39
N ALA A 15 -22.75 -19.32 24.60
CA ALA A 15 -22.11 -18.35 23.69
C ALA A 15 -20.57 -18.36 23.80
N VAL A 16 -20.04 -18.75 24.96
CA VAL A 16 -18.59 -18.93 25.18
C VAL A 16 -18.10 -20.21 24.49
N GLU A 17 -18.91 -21.27 24.47
CA GLU A 17 -18.59 -22.53 23.79
C GLU A 17 -18.61 -22.39 22.26
N GLU A 18 -19.57 -21.64 21.69
CA GLU A 18 -19.62 -21.37 20.24
C GLU A 18 -18.42 -20.56 19.74
N LEU A 19 -17.95 -19.57 20.51
CA LEU A 19 -16.76 -18.78 20.17
C LEU A 19 -15.46 -19.59 20.29
N ARG A 20 -15.40 -20.57 21.20
CA ARG A 20 -14.23 -21.43 21.40
C ARG A 20 -14.04 -22.45 20.26
N MET A 21 -15.13 -22.86 19.62
CA MET A 21 -15.13 -23.73 18.43
C MET A 21 -14.65 -23.02 17.15
N ALA A 22 -14.51 -21.69 17.16
CA ALA A 22 -14.15 -20.88 15.99
C ALA A 22 -12.63 -20.63 15.83
N SER A 23 -11.77 -21.24 16.65
CA SER A 23 -10.31 -21.06 16.58
C SER A 23 -9.70 -21.78 15.35
N PRO A 24 -8.81 -21.13 14.57
CA PRO A 24 -8.42 -21.58 13.23
C PRO A 24 -7.23 -22.55 13.25
N GLN A 25 -7.38 -23.72 13.88
CA GLN A 25 -6.44 -24.83 13.67
C GLN A 25 -7.21 -26.11 13.30
N ARG A 26 -7.13 -26.42 11.99
CA ARG A 26 -7.70 -27.58 11.26
C ARG A 26 -9.23 -27.58 11.16
N ARG A 27 -9.76 -27.09 10.03
CA ARG A 27 -11.19 -27.20 9.68
C ARG A 27 -11.57 -28.67 9.45
N PRO A 28 -12.41 -29.30 10.29
CA PRO A 28 -13.10 -30.52 9.89
C PRO A 28 -14.22 -30.14 8.91
N LYS A 29 -14.64 -31.07 8.05
CA LYS A 29 -15.83 -30.89 7.20
C LYS A 29 -17.05 -30.68 8.10
N ILE A 30 -17.49 -29.43 8.26
CA ILE A 30 -18.66 -29.06 9.05
C ILE A 30 -19.90 -29.52 8.28
N ARG A 31 -20.71 -30.41 8.84
CA ARG A 31 -22.08 -30.64 8.35
C ARG A 31 -22.85 -29.34 8.53
N PRO A 32 -23.69 -28.90 7.57
CA PRO A 32 -24.46 -27.67 7.77
C PRO A 32 -25.31 -27.82 9.03
N GLY A 33 -25.01 -27.02 10.05
CA GLY A 33 -25.83 -26.90 11.25
C GLY A 33 -27.20 -26.31 10.91
N PRO A 34 -28.17 -26.35 11.84
CA PRO A 34 -29.52 -25.88 11.57
C PRO A 34 -29.49 -24.42 11.08
N HIS A 35 -30.19 -24.16 9.96
CA HIS A 35 -30.33 -22.80 9.42
C HIS A 35 -30.91 -21.87 10.49
N VAL A 36 -30.08 -20.97 11.02
CA VAL A 36 -30.52 -19.89 11.90
C VAL A 36 -31.25 -18.88 11.02
N THR A 37 -32.58 -18.82 11.14
CA THR A 37 -33.40 -17.89 10.35
C THR A 37 -33.31 -16.48 10.94
N TRP A 38 -33.54 -15.47 10.11
CA TRP A 38 -33.44 -14.08 10.53
C TRP A 38 -34.43 -13.75 11.66
N GLU A 39 -35.57 -14.45 11.76
CA GLU A 39 -36.53 -14.28 12.85
C GLU A 39 -35.93 -14.67 14.21
N LYS A 40 -35.06 -15.69 14.27
CA LYS A 40 -34.42 -16.15 15.52
C LYS A 40 -33.33 -15.20 16.03
N LEU A 41 -32.74 -14.39 15.14
CA LEU A 41 -31.72 -13.40 15.49
C LEU A 41 -32.29 -12.00 15.75
N LYS A 42 -33.55 -11.76 15.37
CA LYS A 42 -34.23 -10.48 15.53
C LYS A 42 -34.16 -9.95 16.98
N PRO A 43 -34.41 -10.75 18.03
CA PRO A 43 -34.34 -10.26 19.42
C PRO A 43 -32.93 -9.83 19.84
N PHE A 44 -31.89 -10.55 19.39
CA PHE A 44 -30.50 -10.18 19.68
C PHE A 44 -30.11 -8.90 18.97
N LYS A 45 -30.52 -8.71 17.71
CA LYS A 45 -30.28 -7.47 16.96
C LYS A 45 -30.97 -6.26 17.60
N GLU A 46 -32.18 -6.45 18.12
CA GLU A 46 -32.93 -5.42 18.86
C GLU A 46 -32.24 -5.06 20.19
N MET A 47 -31.64 -6.04 20.87
CA MET A 47 -30.92 -5.86 22.14
C MET A 47 -29.63 -5.03 22.01
N PHE A 48 -29.08 -4.90 20.80
CA PHE A 48 -27.91 -4.07 20.50
C PHE A 48 -28.26 -2.79 19.71
N LYS A 49 -29.54 -2.41 19.62
CA LYS A 49 -29.95 -1.19 18.90
C LYS A 49 -29.41 0.07 19.54
N ASP A 50 -29.38 0.11 20.87
CA ASP A 50 -28.89 1.25 21.62
C ASP A 50 -27.52 0.90 22.21
N PRO A 51 -26.43 1.53 21.73
CA PRO A 51 -25.13 1.34 22.35
C PRO A 51 -25.19 1.79 23.81
N ALA A 52 -24.54 1.04 24.70
CA ALA A 52 -24.43 1.41 26.11
C ALA A 52 -23.97 2.87 26.26
N PRO A 53 -24.45 3.61 27.27
CA PRO A 53 -24.02 4.98 27.51
C PRO A 53 -22.48 5.03 27.60
N LYS A 54 -21.87 5.94 26.83
CA LYS A 54 -20.42 6.17 26.85
C LYS A 54 -20.00 6.68 28.24
N SER A 55 -18.84 6.24 28.74
CA SER A 55 -18.30 6.80 29.97
C SER A 55 -17.95 8.29 29.81
N PRO A 56 -17.81 9.07 30.90
CA PRO A 56 -17.34 10.45 30.81
C PRO A 56 -15.98 10.58 30.10
N GLU A 57 -15.07 9.63 30.31
CA GLU A 57 -13.76 9.59 29.65
C GLU A 57 -13.90 9.33 28.14
N ASP A 58 -14.78 8.40 27.75
CA ASP A 58 -15.06 8.11 26.34
C ASP A 58 -15.70 9.31 25.64
N LEU A 59 -16.55 10.06 26.36
CA LEU A 59 -17.16 11.28 25.85
C LEU A 59 -16.12 12.39 25.65
N GLU A 60 -15.20 12.55 26.59
CA GLU A 60 -14.10 13.52 26.48
C GLU A 60 -13.17 13.16 25.32
N GLN A 61 -12.81 11.88 25.19
CA GLN A 61 -12.04 11.38 24.05
C GLN A 61 -12.73 11.67 22.70
N GLU A 62 -14.05 11.49 22.61
CA GLU A 62 -14.80 11.77 21.38
C GLU A 62 -14.80 13.27 21.03
N LYS A 63 -14.85 14.17 22.03
CA LYS A 63 -14.76 15.62 21.77
C LYS A 63 -13.45 15.97 21.09
N HIS A 64 -12.32 15.52 21.62
CA HIS A 64 -11.01 15.73 21.00
C HIS A 64 -10.92 15.10 19.62
N LEU A 65 -11.47 13.89 19.45
CA LEU A 65 -11.49 13.23 18.16
C LEU A 65 -12.26 14.04 17.11
N GLN A 66 -13.37 14.66 17.51
CA GLN A 66 -14.16 15.52 16.64
C GLN A 66 -13.44 16.82 16.29
N ILE A 67 -12.75 17.45 17.25
CA ILE A 67 -11.92 18.63 17.01
C ILE A 67 -10.79 18.30 16.02
N MET A 68 -10.10 17.18 16.23
CA MET A 68 -9.06 16.71 15.32
C MET A 68 -9.59 16.42 13.92
N ARG A 69 -10.77 15.79 13.80
CA ARG A 69 -11.46 15.58 12.51
C ARG A 69 -11.74 16.90 11.80
N THR A 70 -12.20 17.93 12.51
CA THR A 70 -12.47 19.25 11.91
C THR A 70 -11.18 19.89 11.40
N PHE A 71 -10.12 19.89 12.20
CA PHE A 71 -8.83 20.45 11.77
C PHE A 71 -8.27 19.74 10.53
N THR A 72 -8.32 18.40 10.47
CA THR A 72 -7.92 17.65 9.28
C THR A 72 -8.81 17.93 8.07
N LYS A 73 -10.12 18.10 8.26
CA LYS A 73 -11.04 18.41 7.15
C LYS A 73 -10.74 19.77 6.56
N ASP A 74 -10.41 20.74 7.41
CA ASP A 74 -10.20 22.14 7.02
C ASP A 74 -8.73 22.43 6.65
N GLY A 75 -7.82 21.45 6.76
CA GLY A 75 -6.40 21.58 6.41
C GLY A 75 -5.58 22.37 7.43
N LEU A 76 -6.11 22.55 8.64
CA LEU A 76 -5.53 23.31 9.76
C LEU A 76 -4.49 22.48 10.50
N TRP A 77 -3.32 22.28 9.87
CA TRP A 77 -2.29 21.38 10.37
C TRP A 77 -1.60 21.89 11.64
N GLU A 78 -1.42 23.20 11.78
CA GLU A 78 -0.79 23.82 12.95
C GLU A 78 -1.67 23.63 14.19
N GLU A 79 -2.97 23.84 14.03
CA GLU A 79 -3.98 23.64 15.06
C GLU A 79 -4.10 22.16 15.43
N ALA A 80 -4.08 21.25 14.45
CA ALA A 80 -4.07 19.82 14.70
C ALA A 80 -2.85 19.40 15.54
N VAL A 81 -1.66 19.92 15.23
CA VAL A 81 -0.43 19.64 15.98
C VAL A 81 -0.47 20.27 17.38
N ALA A 82 -0.95 21.50 17.50
CA ALA A 82 -1.09 22.19 18.78
C ALA A 82 -2.08 21.48 19.71
N HIS A 83 -3.17 20.93 19.16
CA HIS A 83 -4.19 20.24 19.94
C HIS A 83 -3.69 18.93 20.58
N LEU A 84 -2.66 18.29 20.00
CA LEU A 84 -1.98 17.16 20.64
C LEU A 84 -1.33 17.55 21.97
N LYS A 85 -0.90 18.80 22.14
CA LYS A 85 -0.37 19.32 23.41
C LYS A 85 -1.48 19.64 24.40
N VAL A 86 -2.64 20.09 23.90
CA VAL A 86 -3.83 20.34 24.73
C VAL A 86 -4.29 19.04 25.38
N MET A 87 -4.46 17.97 24.60
CA MET A 87 -4.83 16.66 25.13
C MET A 87 -3.85 16.15 26.19
N GLU A 88 -2.55 16.37 25.99
CA GLU A 88 -1.52 16.00 26.95
C GLU A 88 -1.60 16.80 28.25
N ALA A 89 -1.85 18.11 28.17
CA ALA A 89 -2.03 18.97 29.34
C ALA A 89 -3.30 18.61 30.13
N GLU A 90 -4.36 18.20 29.45
CA GLU A 90 -5.62 17.76 30.04
C GLU A 90 -5.57 16.29 30.54
N GLY A 91 -4.45 15.60 30.30
CA GLY A 91 -4.27 14.21 30.71
C GLY A 91 -5.11 13.21 29.90
N VAL A 92 -5.65 13.62 28.75
CA VAL A 92 -6.46 12.78 27.86
C VAL A 92 -5.54 11.97 26.94
N PRO A 93 -5.62 10.63 26.93
CA PRO A 93 -4.74 9.80 26.13
C PRO A 93 -4.84 10.06 24.62
N ARG A 94 -3.72 10.28 23.96
CA ARG A 94 -3.66 10.44 22.50
C ARG A 94 -3.70 9.08 21.80
N VAL A 95 -4.90 8.61 21.45
CA VAL A 95 -5.10 7.35 20.71
C VAL A 95 -4.65 7.46 19.25
N LEU A 96 -4.42 6.32 18.59
CA LEU A 96 -3.97 6.24 17.19
C LEU A 96 -4.79 7.11 16.22
N ALA A 97 -6.12 7.18 16.40
CA ALA A 97 -6.99 7.95 15.52
C ALA A 97 -6.68 9.45 15.55
N VAL A 98 -6.37 10.02 16.72
CA VAL A 98 -5.98 11.43 16.88
C VAL A 98 -4.67 11.71 16.15
N TRP A 99 -3.67 10.85 16.32
CA TRP A 99 -2.40 10.97 15.60
C TRP A 99 -2.57 10.88 14.09
N LYS A 100 -3.40 9.96 13.60
CA LYS A 100 -3.73 9.85 12.17
C LYS A 100 -4.31 11.15 11.61
N PHE A 101 -5.20 11.81 12.35
CA PHE A 101 -5.75 13.10 11.95
C PHE A 101 -4.66 14.18 11.86
N ALA A 102 -3.77 14.27 12.85
CA ALA A 102 -2.66 15.23 12.84
C ALA A 102 -1.72 15.00 11.62
N VAL A 103 -1.27 13.75 11.42
CA VAL A 103 -0.39 13.40 10.30
C VAL A 103 -1.11 13.62 8.96
N LYS A 104 -2.42 13.36 8.88
CA LYS A 104 -3.20 13.60 7.66
C LYS A 104 -3.38 15.10 7.37
N ALA A 105 -3.53 15.94 8.38
CA ALA A 105 -3.55 17.39 8.20
C ALA A 105 -2.22 17.90 7.64
N CYS A 106 -1.09 17.47 8.22
CA CYS A 106 0.25 17.79 7.71
C CYS A 106 0.44 17.32 6.26
N SER A 107 -0.07 16.12 5.94
CA SER A 107 -0.06 15.55 4.60
C SER A 107 -0.73 16.43 3.55
N GLN A 108 -1.92 16.96 3.85
CA GLN A 108 -2.67 17.83 2.94
C GLN A 108 -1.95 19.17 2.71
N ALA A 109 -1.21 19.65 3.72
CA ALA A 109 -0.45 20.89 3.70
C ALA A 109 1.00 20.75 3.19
N GLY A 110 1.42 19.55 2.73
CA GLY A 110 2.80 19.31 2.29
C GLY A 110 3.87 19.32 3.40
N GLN A 111 3.47 19.36 4.68
CA GLN A 111 4.41 19.48 5.79
C GLN A 111 5.06 18.13 6.14
N TRP A 112 5.93 17.63 5.27
CA TRP A 112 6.51 16.29 5.39
C TRP A 112 7.48 16.15 6.57
N GLN A 113 8.20 17.22 6.91
CA GLN A 113 9.09 17.25 8.08
C GLN A 113 8.25 17.09 9.35
N GLU A 114 7.15 17.84 9.45
CA GLU A 114 6.27 17.77 10.60
C GLU A 114 5.53 16.43 10.67
N ALA A 115 5.05 15.91 9.53
CA ALA A 115 4.49 14.57 9.47
C ALA A 115 5.48 13.50 9.96
N THR A 116 6.76 13.60 9.55
CA THR A 116 7.82 12.70 10.03
C THR A 116 8.10 12.87 11.52
N ARG A 117 8.14 14.12 12.01
CA ARG A 117 8.30 14.43 13.44
C ARG A 117 7.19 13.80 14.27
N LEU A 118 5.94 13.87 13.81
CA LEU A 118 4.79 13.25 14.46
C LEU A 118 4.91 11.72 14.51
N LEU A 119 5.37 11.06 13.44
CA LEU A 119 5.62 9.61 13.45
C LEU A 119 6.61 9.19 14.54
N ASN A 120 7.63 10.00 14.80
CA ASN A 120 8.58 9.76 15.89
C ASN A 120 7.91 10.02 17.25
N ALA A 121 7.21 11.16 17.39
CA ALA A 121 6.55 11.57 18.62
C ALA A 121 5.50 10.56 19.12
N MET A 122 4.85 9.81 18.22
CA MET A 122 3.91 8.75 18.58
C MET A 122 4.56 7.67 19.49
N PHE A 123 5.83 7.34 19.27
CA PHE A 123 6.57 6.38 20.09
C PHE A 123 7.11 6.98 21.38
N ASP A 124 7.52 8.25 21.32
CA ASP A 124 8.12 8.96 22.46
C ASP A 124 7.07 9.42 23.47
N ALA A 125 5.82 9.56 23.03
CA ALA A 125 4.69 9.89 23.88
C ALA A 125 4.48 8.85 24.99
N LYS A 126 3.91 9.30 26.12
CA LYS A 126 3.61 8.47 27.29
C LYS A 126 2.82 7.20 26.94
N GLU A 127 1.91 7.31 25.98
CA GLU A 127 1.04 6.24 25.50
C GLU A 127 1.75 5.23 24.59
N ARG A 128 2.92 5.56 24.04
CA ARG A 128 3.74 4.72 23.15
C ARG A 128 2.93 4.10 22.02
N VAL A 129 2.24 4.95 21.26
CA VAL A 129 1.38 4.51 20.15
C VAL A 129 2.25 4.16 18.95
N ALA A 130 2.14 2.93 18.44
CA ALA A 130 2.80 2.56 17.19
C ALA A 130 2.05 3.18 15.99
N PRO A 131 2.72 3.96 15.12
CA PRO A 131 2.16 4.35 13.83
C PRO A 131 1.91 3.12 12.97
N ASP A 132 0.80 3.12 12.24
CA ASP A 132 0.48 2.08 11.27
C ASP A 132 0.77 2.53 9.84
N HIS A 133 0.45 1.68 8.87
CA HIS A 133 0.64 1.96 7.44
C HIS A 133 -0.01 3.28 7.02
N SER A 134 -1.19 3.62 7.54
CA SER A 134 -1.89 4.86 7.17
C SER A 134 -1.13 6.10 7.59
N CYS A 135 -0.50 6.10 8.77
CA CYS A 135 0.33 7.22 9.21
C CYS A 135 1.54 7.42 8.28
N PHE A 136 2.24 6.34 7.94
CA PHE A 136 3.39 6.42 7.02
C PHE A 136 2.98 6.82 5.61
N HIS A 137 1.86 6.29 5.09
CA HIS A 137 1.35 6.69 3.78
C HIS A 137 0.96 8.17 3.74
N ALA A 138 0.38 8.70 4.81
CA ALA A 138 0.11 10.14 4.91
C ALA A 138 1.41 10.98 4.94
N ALA A 139 2.46 10.52 5.64
CA ALA A 139 3.76 11.20 5.57
C ALA A 139 4.39 11.14 4.15
N MET A 140 4.22 10.03 3.43
CA MET A 140 4.63 9.93 2.02
C MET A 140 3.79 10.84 1.10
N ASP A 141 2.48 10.93 1.34
CA ASP A 141 1.60 11.89 0.65
C ASP A 141 2.10 13.33 0.87
N ALA A 142 2.53 13.68 2.09
CA ALA A 142 3.10 14.99 2.41
C ALA A 142 4.32 15.31 1.52
N CYS A 143 5.21 14.32 1.38
CA CYS A 143 6.39 14.42 0.50
C CYS A 143 5.98 14.61 -0.97
N GLU A 144 4.92 13.95 -1.43
CA GLU A 144 4.40 14.07 -2.80
C GLU A 144 3.80 15.46 -3.06
N VAL A 145 3.13 16.05 -2.06
CA VAL A 145 2.57 17.41 -2.14
C VAL A 145 3.69 18.44 -2.19
N GLU A 146 4.64 18.39 -1.25
CA GLU A 146 5.76 19.34 -1.20
C GLU A 146 6.71 19.18 -2.38
N GLY A 147 6.90 17.95 -2.85
CA GLY A 147 7.74 17.61 -4.00
C GLY A 147 7.39 18.34 -5.29
N LYS A 148 6.18 18.90 -5.39
CA LYS A 148 5.76 19.74 -6.52
C LYS A 148 6.46 21.11 -6.52
N MET A 149 6.87 21.60 -5.34
CA MET A 149 7.52 22.89 -5.13
C MET A 149 9.01 22.71 -4.77
N GLN A 150 9.33 21.71 -3.93
CA GLN A 150 10.69 21.38 -3.48
C GLN A 150 11.00 19.90 -3.81
N PRO A 151 11.61 19.62 -4.98
CA PRO A 151 11.90 18.24 -5.44
C PRO A 151 12.71 17.39 -4.45
N GLU A 152 13.47 18.01 -3.54
CA GLU A 152 14.25 17.33 -2.50
C GLU A 152 13.37 16.49 -1.57
N ALA A 153 12.12 16.91 -1.34
CA ALA A 153 11.14 16.17 -0.55
C ALA A 153 10.84 14.78 -1.13
N LEU A 154 11.02 14.59 -2.45
CA LEU A 154 10.73 13.33 -3.14
C LEU A 154 11.78 12.24 -2.88
N LEU A 155 12.90 12.56 -2.22
CA LEU A 155 13.91 11.59 -1.80
C LEU A 155 13.57 10.93 -0.45
N HIS A 156 12.83 11.64 0.40
CA HIS A 156 12.49 11.20 1.76
C HIS A 156 11.58 9.96 1.87
N PRO A 157 10.66 9.64 0.93
CA PRO A 157 9.81 8.46 1.03
C PRO A 157 10.56 7.13 1.15
N ARG A 158 11.78 7.04 0.61
CA ARG A 158 12.65 5.86 0.78
C ARG A 158 13.09 5.69 2.23
N GLU A 159 13.39 6.78 2.92
CA GLU A 159 13.71 6.74 4.34
C GLU A 159 12.48 6.34 5.17
N LEU A 160 11.29 6.82 4.81
CA LEU A 160 10.05 6.37 5.44
C LEU A 160 9.82 4.85 5.31
N LEU A 161 10.12 4.24 4.15
CA LEU A 161 10.06 2.78 3.99
C LEU A 161 11.03 2.06 4.93
N LYS A 162 12.27 2.53 5.05
CA LYS A 162 13.26 1.96 5.99
C LYS A 162 12.80 2.11 7.43
N GLN A 163 12.28 3.27 7.80
CA GLN A 163 11.75 3.54 9.13
C GLN A 163 10.59 2.60 9.50
N MET A 164 9.70 2.29 8.56
CA MET A 164 8.66 1.27 8.77
C MET A 164 9.31 -0.07 9.15
N GLN A 165 10.29 -0.54 8.37
CA GLN A 165 11.00 -1.80 8.62
C GLN A 165 11.72 -1.82 9.97
N LEU A 166 12.46 -0.75 10.30
CA LEU A 166 13.18 -0.60 11.58
C LEU A 166 12.23 -0.65 12.78
N ARG A 167 10.98 -0.23 12.61
CA ARG A 167 9.93 -0.24 13.63
C ARG A 167 9.11 -1.52 13.65
N GLY A 168 9.53 -2.54 12.91
CA GLY A 168 8.81 -3.82 12.82
C GLY A 168 7.50 -3.75 12.02
N LEU A 169 7.24 -2.64 11.32
CA LEU A 169 6.09 -2.47 10.43
C LEU A 169 6.52 -2.78 9.01
N MET A 170 6.14 -3.94 8.46
CA MET A 170 6.58 -4.29 7.11
C MET A 170 5.89 -3.43 6.05
N PRO A 171 6.64 -2.73 5.16
CA PRO A 171 6.03 -2.04 4.03
C PRO A 171 5.26 -3.03 3.16
N THR A 172 4.11 -2.58 2.68
CA THR A 172 3.23 -3.39 1.82
C THR A 172 3.55 -3.14 0.35
N ALA A 173 3.01 -3.98 -0.54
CA ALA A 173 3.00 -3.72 -1.98
C ALA A 173 2.53 -2.30 -2.30
N PHE A 174 1.51 -1.81 -1.58
CA PHE A 174 1.01 -0.44 -1.72
C PHE A 174 2.04 0.62 -1.28
N SER A 175 2.72 0.43 -0.15
CA SER A 175 3.80 1.33 0.28
C SER A 175 4.88 1.49 -0.79
N TYR A 176 5.34 0.37 -1.36
CA TYR A 176 6.37 0.39 -2.40
C TYR A 176 5.87 0.98 -3.71
N ALA A 177 4.65 0.62 -4.14
CA ALA A 177 4.04 1.18 -5.34
C ALA A 177 3.94 2.71 -5.26
N LYS A 178 3.60 3.24 -4.07
CA LYS A 178 3.56 4.68 -3.84
C LYS A 178 4.93 5.34 -4.05
N VAL A 179 5.98 4.82 -3.40
CA VAL A 179 7.34 5.40 -3.54
C VAL A 179 7.89 5.22 -4.96
N LEU A 180 7.61 4.09 -5.62
CA LEU A 180 7.96 3.88 -7.02
C LEU A 180 7.31 4.91 -7.93
N LYS A 181 6.00 5.16 -7.77
CA LYS A 181 5.29 6.21 -8.51
C LYS A 181 5.94 7.58 -8.28
N MET A 182 6.21 7.94 -7.02
CA MET A 182 6.83 9.23 -6.70
C MET A 182 8.19 9.42 -7.38
N PHE A 183 9.06 8.41 -7.34
CA PHE A 183 10.35 8.46 -8.03
C PHE A 183 10.21 8.54 -9.56
N MET A 184 9.16 7.96 -10.13
CA MET A 184 8.91 8.05 -11.56
C MET A 184 8.42 9.42 -11.98
N ASP A 185 7.46 9.97 -11.25
CA ASP A 185 6.91 11.29 -11.51
C ASP A 185 7.97 12.38 -11.35
N SER A 186 8.94 12.15 -10.46
CA SER A 186 10.06 13.07 -10.20
C SER A 186 11.27 12.86 -11.13
N GLY A 187 11.23 11.88 -12.04
CA GLY A 187 12.37 11.55 -12.92
C GLY A 187 13.55 10.88 -12.21
N ASN A 188 13.42 10.47 -10.94
CA ASN A 188 14.43 9.76 -10.15
C ASN A 188 14.52 8.28 -10.55
N ARG A 189 14.80 8.03 -11.84
CA ARG A 189 14.77 6.70 -12.46
C ARG A 189 15.68 5.70 -11.74
N LYS A 190 16.90 6.07 -11.38
CA LYS A 190 17.84 5.18 -10.68
C LYS A 190 17.31 4.68 -9.33
N GLU A 191 16.63 5.54 -8.58
CA GLU A 191 16.05 5.18 -7.30
C GLU A 191 14.81 4.30 -7.47
N ALA A 192 13.94 4.61 -8.44
CA ALA A 192 12.83 3.73 -8.82
C ALA A 192 13.35 2.35 -9.24
N GLU A 193 14.45 2.33 -9.97
CA GLU A 193 15.09 1.12 -10.45
C GLU A 193 15.65 0.25 -9.32
N ALA A 194 16.43 0.85 -8.41
CA ALA A 194 16.97 0.16 -7.25
C ALA A 194 15.85 -0.38 -6.33
N LEU A 195 14.80 0.42 -6.12
CA LEU A 195 13.67 0.01 -5.28
C LEU A 195 12.89 -1.14 -5.90
N TYR A 196 12.63 -1.12 -7.20
CA TYR A 196 11.92 -2.22 -7.87
C TYR A 196 12.69 -3.54 -7.76
N ALA A 197 14.02 -3.51 -7.96
CA ALA A 197 14.87 -4.70 -7.81
C ALA A 197 14.83 -5.26 -6.38
N GLU A 198 14.85 -4.39 -5.38
CA GLU A 198 14.73 -4.78 -3.97
C GLU A 198 13.39 -5.47 -3.68
N VAL A 199 12.28 -4.85 -4.10
CA VAL A 199 10.91 -5.32 -3.82
C VAL A 199 10.63 -6.65 -4.53
N THR A 200 11.15 -6.81 -5.75
CA THR A 200 11.04 -8.06 -6.51
C THR A 200 11.82 -9.18 -5.82
N ARG A 201 13.04 -8.91 -5.36
CA ARG A 201 13.88 -9.88 -4.62
C ARG A 201 13.22 -10.33 -3.31
N GLN A 202 12.50 -9.44 -2.65
CA GLN A 202 11.75 -9.75 -1.42
C GLN A 202 10.39 -10.43 -1.70
N GLY A 203 9.97 -10.54 -2.96
CA GLY A 203 8.68 -11.12 -3.35
C GLY A 203 7.46 -10.24 -3.03
N LEU A 204 7.67 -8.95 -2.76
CA LEU A 204 6.62 -8.03 -2.27
C LEU A 204 5.81 -7.36 -3.39
N LEU A 205 6.28 -7.44 -4.64
CA LEU A 205 5.56 -7.02 -5.84
C LEU A 205 5.45 -8.20 -6.81
N SER A 206 4.35 -8.94 -6.72
CA SER A 206 4.12 -10.16 -7.51
C SER A 206 3.37 -9.86 -8.82
N VAL A 207 4.06 -9.25 -9.78
CA VAL A 207 3.51 -8.95 -11.13
C VAL A 207 3.71 -10.08 -12.13
N TRP A 208 4.56 -11.06 -11.82
CA TRP A 208 4.84 -12.19 -12.71
C TRP A 208 4.03 -13.42 -12.32
N HIS A 209 3.25 -13.96 -13.27
CA HIS A 209 2.43 -15.15 -13.10
C HIS A 209 2.69 -16.18 -14.20
N ASN A 210 2.05 -17.35 -14.08
CA ASN A 210 2.16 -18.47 -15.01
C ASN A 210 3.62 -18.85 -15.30
N GLY A 211 4.39 -19.04 -14.22
CA GLY A 211 5.81 -19.26 -14.30
C GLY A 211 6.51 -18.18 -15.13
N GLY A 212 6.25 -16.89 -14.86
CA GLY A 212 6.91 -15.75 -15.50
C GLY A 212 6.64 -15.56 -17.00
N ASN A 213 5.56 -16.13 -17.55
CA ASN A 213 5.14 -15.88 -18.93
C ASN A 213 4.06 -14.80 -19.05
N ILE A 214 3.45 -14.43 -17.92
CA ILE A 214 2.45 -13.37 -17.84
C ILE A 214 2.97 -12.29 -16.89
N LEU A 215 3.07 -11.06 -17.38
CA LEU A 215 3.31 -9.86 -16.59
C LEU A 215 1.96 -9.15 -16.39
N ASP A 216 1.39 -9.27 -15.21
CA ASP A 216 0.11 -8.65 -14.88
C ASP A 216 0.30 -7.28 -14.22
N LEU A 217 -0.15 -6.25 -14.92
CA LEU A 217 -0.09 -4.84 -14.54
C LEU A 217 -1.49 -4.27 -14.28
N GLN A 218 -2.52 -5.12 -14.15
CA GLN A 218 -3.89 -4.69 -13.91
C GLN A 218 -3.98 -3.85 -12.64
N ASP A 219 -3.45 -4.35 -11.54
CA ASP A 219 -3.68 -3.80 -10.20
C ASP A 219 -2.58 -2.81 -9.75
N VAL A 220 -1.72 -2.38 -10.67
CA VAL A 220 -0.68 -1.37 -10.42
C VAL A 220 -1.00 -0.05 -11.13
N ASP A 221 -0.57 1.06 -10.54
CA ASP A 221 -0.69 2.39 -11.16
C ASP A 221 0.09 2.48 -12.47
N ILE A 222 -0.32 3.38 -13.37
CA ILE A 222 0.35 3.58 -14.67
C ILE A 222 1.85 3.89 -14.52
N ALA A 223 2.26 4.72 -13.55
CA ALA A 223 3.67 5.06 -13.35
C ALA A 223 4.47 3.83 -12.90
N VAL A 224 3.89 3.00 -12.03
CA VAL A 224 4.51 1.74 -11.60
C VAL A 224 4.57 0.75 -12.78
N ALA A 225 3.51 0.64 -13.57
CA ALA A 225 3.48 -0.20 -14.78
C ALA A 225 4.61 0.16 -15.76
N GLN A 226 4.90 1.46 -15.90
CA GLN A 226 6.00 1.96 -16.73
C GLN A 226 7.38 1.54 -16.20
N VAL A 227 7.61 1.47 -14.89
CA VAL A 227 8.85 0.91 -14.31
C VAL A 227 8.93 -0.58 -14.59
N VAL A 228 7.87 -1.28 -14.22
CA VAL A 228 7.80 -2.74 -14.29
C VAL A 228 8.05 -3.22 -15.72
N ILE A 229 7.47 -2.57 -16.73
CA ILE A 229 7.67 -2.98 -18.13
C ILE A 229 9.11 -2.77 -18.61
N ARG A 230 9.77 -1.67 -18.20
CA ARG A 230 11.19 -1.43 -18.53
C ARG A 230 12.05 -2.56 -17.99
N PHE A 231 11.93 -2.83 -16.69
CA PHE A 231 12.65 -3.94 -16.07
C PHE A 231 12.35 -5.29 -16.71
N ALA A 232 11.07 -5.59 -16.92
CA ALA A 232 10.65 -6.85 -17.49
C ALA A 232 11.27 -7.09 -18.88
N VAL A 233 11.31 -6.05 -19.72
CA VAL A 233 11.93 -6.11 -21.04
C VAL A 233 13.45 -6.29 -20.92
N GLU A 234 14.10 -5.48 -20.10
CA GLU A 234 15.56 -5.47 -19.97
C GLU A 234 16.11 -6.76 -19.37
N GLU A 235 15.52 -7.21 -18.26
CA GLU A 235 15.90 -8.46 -17.61
C GLU A 235 15.68 -9.63 -18.55
N ARG A 236 14.55 -9.67 -19.27
CA ARG A 236 14.24 -10.75 -20.19
C ARG A 236 15.20 -10.78 -21.38
N ALA A 237 15.45 -9.63 -22.00
CA ALA A 237 16.40 -9.52 -23.11
C ALA A 237 17.83 -9.92 -22.68
N SER A 238 18.27 -9.47 -21.49
CA SER A 238 19.59 -9.81 -20.95
C SER A 238 19.74 -11.30 -20.66
N ASN A 239 18.73 -11.93 -20.04
CA ASN A 239 18.75 -13.36 -19.74
C ASN A 239 18.79 -14.22 -21.01
N ILE A 240 18.00 -13.86 -22.02
CA ILE A 240 17.99 -14.52 -23.34
C ILE A 240 19.36 -14.40 -24.02
N ALA A 241 19.94 -13.20 -24.05
CA ALA A 241 21.21 -12.95 -24.71
C ALA A 241 22.38 -13.72 -24.09
N ARG A 242 22.34 -13.92 -22.76
CA ARG A 242 23.35 -14.68 -22.01
C ARG A 242 23.11 -16.19 -21.99
N ALA A 243 22.20 -16.69 -22.83
CA ALA A 243 21.82 -18.10 -22.93
C ALA A 243 21.49 -18.76 -21.57
N ARG A 244 20.99 -17.98 -20.61
CA ARG A 244 20.57 -18.51 -19.30
C ARG A 244 19.33 -19.37 -19.50
N ALA A 245 19.27 -20.55 -18.89
CA ALA A 245 18.12 -21.43 -18.98
C ALA A 245 16.85 -20.70 -18.47
N GLY A 246 15.92 -20.36 -19.37
CA GLY A 246 14.65 -19.75 -18.99
C GLY A 246 14.02 -18.78 -20.01
N ARG A 247 12.77 -19.14 -20.36
CA ARG A 247 11.60 -18.36 -20.85
C ARG A 247 11.86 -17.28 -21.91
N GLY A 248 11.37 -17.53 -23.13
CA GLY A 248 11.36 -16.57 -24.24
C GLY A 248 10.41 -15.37 -24.04
N GLY A 249 9.60 -15.07 -25.05
CA GLY A 249 8.61 -13.99 -25.00
C GLY A 249 7.60 -14.11 -23.86
N PHE A 250 6.88 -13.03 -23.60
CA PHE A 250 5.89 -12.95 -22.52
C PHE A 250 4.65 -12.15 -22.95
N VAL A 251 3.58 -12.27 -22.17
CA VAL A 251 2.34 -11.52 -22.34
C VAL A 251 2.23 -10.48 -21.23
N VAL A 252 1.92 -9.24 -21.57
CA VAL A 252 1.58 -8.18 -20.62
C VAL A 252 0.07 -8.05 -20.54
N ILE A 253 -0.48 -7.99 -19.34
CA ILE A 253 -1.89 -7.69 -19.07
C ILE A 253 -1.94 -6.28 -18.46
N THR A 254 -2.62 -5.37 -19.15
CA THR A 254 -2.74 -3.96 -18.74
C THR A 254 -4.14 -3.62 -18.24
N GLY A 255 -4.97 -4.62 -17.92
CA GLY A 255 -6.33 -4.44 -17.40
C GLY A 255 -7.45 -4.57 -18.42
N LYS A 256 -8.69 -4.26 -17.98
CA LYS A 256 -9.92 -4.34 -18.78
C LYS A 256 -10.10 -3.11 -19.68
N SER A 257 -11.06 -3.15 -20.60
CA SER A 257 -11.40 -2.01 -21.45
C SER A 257 -12.09 -0.91 -20.65
N SER A 258 -11.29 -0.01 -20.07
CA SER A 258 -11.74 1.22 -19.43
C SER A 258 -10.88 2.39 -19.91
N LYS A 259 -11.36 3.64 -19.76
CA LYS A 259 -10.60 4.83 -20.17
C LYS A 259 -9.24 4.93 -19.45
N SER A 260 -9.19 4.61 -18.16
CA SER A 260 -7.95 4.64 -17.38
C SER A 260 -6.95 3.58 -17.86
N GLU A 261 -7.42 2.33 -18.00
CA GLU A 261 -6.59 1.22 -18.44
C GLU A 261 -6.13 1.37 -19.91
N ALA A 262 -6.89 2.10 -20.75
CA ALA A 262 -6.45 2.46 -22.10
C ALA A 262 -5.21 3.37 -22.08
N HIS A 263 -5.14 4.34 -21.17
CA HIS A 263 -3.92 5.15 -21.00
C HIS A 263 -2.74 4.30 -20.53
N LYS A 264 -2.99 3.36 -19.60
CA LYS A 264 -1.95 2.40 -19.14
C LYS A 264 -1.45 1.55 -20.29
N GLN A 265 -2.34 0.94 -21.06
CA GLN A 265 -1.99 0.16 -22.24
C GLN A 265 -1.18 1.00 -23.23
N HIS A 266 -1.61 2.22 -23.52
CA HIS A 266 -0.92 3.13 -24.42
C HIS A 266 0.50 3.45 -23.92
N ALA A 267 0.66 3.78 -22.64
CA ALA A 267 1.96 4.06 -22.03
C ALA A 267 2.91 2.86 -22.08
N VAL A 268 2.41 1.65 -21.79
CA VAL A 268 3.19 0.41 -21.84
C VAL A 268 3.60 0.08 -23.28
N ILE A 269 2.68 0.20 -24.25
CA ILE A 269 3.00 0.01 -25.69
C ILE A 269 4.04 1.02 -26.14
N ARG A 270 3.88 2.29 -25.76
CA ARG A 270 4.79 3.37 -26.11
C ARG A 270 6.21 3.07 -25.66
N ILE A 271 6.40 2.69 -24.39
CA ILE A 271 7.71 2.30 -23.86
C ILE A 271 8.31 1.14 -24.67
N MET A 272 7.55 0.07 -24.87
CA MET A 272 8.06 -1.10 -25.60
C MET A 272 8.47 -0.76 -27.04
N LYS A 273 7.70 0.08 -27.74
CA LYS A 273 7.97 0.45 -29.13
C LYS A 273 9.05 1.51 -29.28
N GLU A 274 8.95 2.60 -28.52
CA GLU A 274 9.79 3.78 -28.68
C GLU A 274 11.11 3.67 -27.93
N GLU A 275 11.10 3.16 -26.68
CA GLU A 275 12.35 3.02 -25.90
C GLU A 275 13.14 1.77 -26.29
N TYR A 276 12.45 0.68 -26.66
CA TYR A 276 13.08 -0.62 -26.91
C TYR A 276 12.95 -1.14 -28.35
N GLY A 277 12.25 -0.43 -29.24
CA GLY A 277 12.09 -0.84 -30.63
C GLY A 277 11.33 -2.15 -30.82
N LEU A 278 10.52 -2.58 -29.86
CA LEU A 278 9.85 -3.89 -29.89
C LEU A 278 8.59 -3.86 -30.76
N LYS A 279 8.42 -4.89 -31.59
CA LYS A 279 7.13 -5.15 -32.25
C LYS A 279 6.14 -5.81 -31.28
N VAL A 280 5.20 -5.01 -30.78
CA VAL A 280 4.14 -5.46 -29.85
C VAL A 280 2.87 -5.84 -30.60
N ARG A 281 2.33 -7.05 -30.35
CA ARG A 281 1.01 -7.46 -30.85
C ARG A 281 -0.06 -7.29 -29.77
N VAL A 282 -1.11 -6.55 -30.09
CA VAL A 282 -2.31 -6.46 -29.24
C VAL A 282 -3.23 -7.63 -29.59
N ASP A 283 -3.74 -8.34 -28.59
CA ASP A 283 -4.73 -9.40 -28.81
C ASP A 283 -6.07 -8.78 -29.21
N PRO A 284 -6.60 -9.06 -30.42
CA PRO A 284 -7.85 -8.45 -30.90
C PRO A 284 -9.07 -8.96 -30.14
N ALA A 285 -9.01 -10.16 -29.54
CA ALA A 285 -10.13 -10.76 -28.82
C ALA A 285 -10.16 -10.36 -27.34
N LYS A 286 -9.04 -9.86 -26.79
CA LYS A 286 -8.90 -9.60 -25.36
C LYS A 286 -8.15 -8.30 -25.11
N PHE A 287 -8.93 -7.25 -24.82
CA PHE A 287 -8.37 -5.94 -24.47
C PHE A 287 -7.33 -6.04 -23.35
N GLY A 288 -6.29 -5.21 -23.44
CA GLY A 288 -5.24 -5.12 -22.44
C GLY A 288 -4.15 -6.21 -22.54
N ARG A 289 -4.31 -7.23 -23.40
CA ARG A 289 -3.28 -8.25 -23.64
C ARG A 289 -2.31 -7.85 -24.75
N LEU A 290 -1.04 -7.74 -24.39
CA LEU A 290 0.05 -7.39 -25.29
C LEU A 290 1.05 -8.54 -25.34
N ARG A 291 1.44 -9.00 -26.52
CA ARG A 291 2.43 -10.07 -26.68
C ARG A 291 3.76 -9.51 -27.15
N VAL A 292 4.80 -9.78 -26.36
CA VAL A 292 6.21 -9.56 -26.71
C VAL A 292 6.80 -10.91 -27.12
N ARG A 293 7.34 -10.98 -28.32
CA ARG A 293 7.86 -12.23 -28.89
C ARG A 293 9.32 -12.47 -28.50
N THR A 294 9.73 -13.73 -28.52
CA THR A 294 11.11 -14.13 -28.17
C THR A 294 12.12 -13.48 -29.12
N GLU A 295 11.84 -13.46 -30.42
CA GLU A 295 12.77 -12.97 -31.45
C GLU A 295 13.07 -11.47 -31.28
N GLU A 296 12.08 -10.69 -30.84
CA GLU A 296 12.24 -9.26 -30.56
C GLU A 296 13.17 -9.03 -29.35
N LEU A 297 13.06 -9.87 -28.33
CA LEU A 297 13.89 -9.79 -27.12
C LEU A 297 15.29 -10.34 -27.35
N GLU A 298 15.45 -11.36 -28.20
CA GLU A 298 16.75 -11.85 -28.68
C GLU A 298 17.51 -10.76 -29.44
N ARG A 299 16.84 -10.08 -30.37
CA ARG A 299 17.41 -8.94 -31.11
C ARG A 299 17.86 -7.85 -30.15
N LEU A 300 16.97 -7.39 -29.27
CA LEU A 300 17.28 -6.37 -28.28
C LEU A 300 18.44 -6.76 -27.36
N GLY A 301 18.45 -8.02 -26.91
CA GLY A 301 19.50 -8.54 -26.04
C GLY A 301 20.87 -8.53 -26.70
N LYS A 302 20.97 -8.97 -27.96
CA LYS A 302 22.21 -8.92 -28.77
C LYS A 302 22.70 -7.49 -28.98
N GLU A 303 21.79 -6.58 -29.32
CA GLU A 303 22.13 -5.15 -29.49
C GLU A 303 22.67 -4.53 -28.20
N ARG A 304 22.15 -4.92 -27.04
CA ARG A 304 22.63 -4.44 -25.74
C ARG A 304 24.00 -5.01 -25.39
N LEU A 305 24.24 -6.31 -25.57
CA LEU A 305 25.56 -6.91 -25.33
C LEU A 305 26.64 -6.27 -26.21
N ALA A 306 26.36 -6.09 -27.51
CA ALA A 306 27.30 -5.43 -28.42
C ALA A 306 27.65 -3.99 -28.00
N LYS A 307 26.69 -3.25 -27.42
CA LYS A 307 26.92 -1.91 -26.86
C LYS A 307 27.71 -1.93 -25.55
N GLU A 308 27.56 -2.98 -24.74
CA GLU A 308 28.33 -3.18 -23.50
C GLU A 308 29.79 -3.52 -23.83
N GLU A 309 30.04 -4.36 -24.83
CA GLU A 309 31.40 -4.74 -25.27
C GLU A 309 32.16 -3.61 -25.98
N ALA A 310 31.44 -2.63 -26.55
CA ALA A 310 32.03 -1.48 -27.23
C ALA A 310 32.38 -0.29 -26.31
N ARG A 311 32.05 -0.36 -25.01
CA ARG A 311 32.32 0.68 -24.01
C ARG A 311 33.49 0.31 -23.12
#